data_AF-A0A1F8R9M2-F1
#
_entry.id   AF-A0A1F8R9M2-F1
#
_cell.length_a   1.000
_cell.length_b   1.000
_cell.length_c   1.000
_cell.angle_alpha   90.00
_cell.angle_beta   90.00
_cell.angle_gamma   90.00
#
_symmetry.space_group_name_H-M   'P 1'
#
loop_
_entity.id
_entity.type
_entity.pdbx_description
1 polymer ?
#
loop_
_entity_poly.entity_id
_entity_poly.type
_entity_poly.pdbx_seq_one_letter_code
_entity_poly.pdbx_strand_id
1 'polypeptide(L)' 'MSLTADLLKEIEPGIASIELIPSQGGVFEVEVNGDLVFSKKATGRHAEEGEILKLVWAKVKTQ' A
#
# COMPACT_ATOMS: atom_id res chain seq x y z
N MET A 1 11.65 8.44 0.21
CA MET A 1 11.13 8.26 -1.16
C MET A 1 9.60 8.22 -1.11
N SER A 2 8.90 8.29 -2.24
CA SER A 2 7.44 8.24 -2.27
C SER A 2 6.97 6.80 -2.45
N LEU A 3 6.03 6.34 -1.62
CA LEU A 3 5.50 4.97 -1.65
C LEU A 3 5.07 4.54 -3.05
N THR A 4 4.37 5.40 -3.79
CA THR A 4 3.88 5.09 -5.14
C THR A 4 5.03 4.83 -6.11
N ALA A 5 6.14 5.58 -5.98
CA ALA A 5 7.32 5.37 -6.81
C ALA A 5 7.99 4.03 -6.49
N ASP A 6 8.06 3.67 -5.21
CA ASP A 6 8.65 2.40 -4.76
C ASP A 6 7.82 1.20 -5.25
N LEU A 7 6.49 1.30 -5.23
CA LEU A 7 5.60 0.26 -5.77
C LEU A 7 5.77 0.10 -7.29
N LEU A 8 5.72 1.20 -8.05
CA LEU A 8 5.90 1.11 -9.50
C LEU A 8 7.27 0.49 -9.85
N LYS A 9 8.34 0.94 -9.20
CA LYS A 9 9.67 0.43 -9.49
C LYS A 9 9.81 -1.09 -9.25
N GLU A 10 9.22 -1.60 -8.17
CA GLU A 10 9.47 -2.96 -7.70
C GLU A 10 8.41 -3.98 -8.18
N ILE A 11 7.19 -3.54 -8.50
CA ILE A 11 6.05 -4.42 -8.81
C ILE A 11 5.19 -3.99 -10.01
N GLU A 12 5.63 -3.04 -10.84
CA GLU A 12 4.91 -2.55 -12.03
C GLU A 12 4.30 -3.66 -12.91
N PRO A 13 5.00 -4.77 -13.25
CA PRO A 13 4.41 -5.81 -14.09
C PRO A 13 3.17 -6.51 -13.48
N GLY A 14 3.02 -6.46 -12.15
CA GLY A 14 1.89 -7.05 -11.42
C GLY A 14 0.78 -6.05 -11.08
N ILE A 15 0.90 -4.79 -11.51
CA ILE A 15 -0.07 -3.73 -11.20
C ILE A 15 -0.89 -3.41 -12.45
N ALA A 16 -2.21 -3.58 -12.34
CA ALA A 16 -3.14 -3.08 -13.36
C ALA A 16 -3.41 -1.57 -13.22
N SER A 17 -3.55 -1.09 -11.98
CA SER A 17 -3.79 0.31 -11.66
C SER A 17 -3.35 0.65 -10.24
N ILE A 18 -3.03 1.92 -10.00
CA ILE A 18 -2.88 2.50 -8.66
C ILE A 18 -3.80 3.71 -8.57
N GLU A 19 -4.57 3.78 -7.49
CA GLU A 19 -5.42 4.91 -7.18
C GLU A 19 -4.94 5.61 -5.90
N LEU A 20 -4.81 6.93 -5.96
CA LEU A 20 -4.55 7.77 -4.79
C LEU A 20 -5.86 8.44 -4.41
N ILE A 21 -6.48 7.96 -3.34
CA ILE A 21 -7.75 8.48 -2.84
C ILE A 21 -7.43 9.48 -1.71
N PRO A 22 -7.66 10.79 -1.90
CA PRO A 22 -7.45 11.77 -0.84
C PRO A 22 -8.41 11.50 0.32
N SER A 23 -7.89 11.41 1.54
CA SER A 23 -8.66 11.22 2.75
C SER A 23 -8.54 12.43 3.68
N GLN A 24 -9.44 12.51 4.66
CA GLN A 24 -9.40 13.52 5.72
C GLN A 24 -9.02 12.88 7.06
N GLY A 25 -8.64 13.70 8.05
CA GLY A 25 -8.42 13.24 9.43
C GLY A 25 -7.12 12.45 9.65
N GLY A 26 -6.14 12.57 8.74
CA GLY A 26 -4.84 11.91 8.89
C GLY A 26 -4.88 10.39 8.74
N VAL A 27 -5.94 9.89 8.08
CA VAL A 27 -6.13 8.48 7.72
C VAL A 27 -5.13 8.09 6.63
N PHE A 28 -4.50 6.94 6.81
CA PHE A 28 -3.64 6.34 5.80
C PHE A 28 -3.95 4.86 5.75
N GLU A 29 -4.52 4.44 4.64
CA GLU A 29 -4.97 3.07 4.39
C GLU A 29 -4.45 2.62 3.04
N VAL A 30 -4.11 1.34 2.97
CA VAL A 30 -3.62 0.70 1.75
C VAL A 30 -4.43 -0.56 1.56
N GLU A 31 -5.00 -0.70 0.37
CA GLU A 31 -5.81 -1.84 -0.04
C GLU A 31 -5.20 -2.46 -1.31
N VAL A 32 -5.33 -3.78 -1.43
CA VAL A 32 -4.97 -4.52 -2.64
C VAL A 32 -6.18 -5.33 -3.06
N ASN A 33 -6.76 -5.04 -4.23
CA ASN A 33 -7.97 -5.71 -4.73
C ASN A 33 -9.15 -5.67 -3.74
N GLY A 34 -9.30 -4.57 -2.98
CA GLY A 34 -10.33 -4.40 -1.95
C GLY A 34 -9.99 -5.02 -0.58
N ASP A 35 -8.87 -5.73 -0.45
CA ASP A 35 -8.39 -6.23 0.84
C ASP A 35 -7.54 -5.15 1.53
N LEU A 36 -7.98 -4.71 2.72
CA LEU A 36 -7.20 -3.82 3.58
C LEU A 36 -5.91 -4.51 4.05
N VAL A 37 -4.75 -4.03 3.57
CA VAL A 37 -3.43 -4.55 3.94
C VAL A 37 -2.74 -3.71 5.02
N PHE A 38 -3.09 -2.43 5.12
CA PHE A 38 -2.59 -1.55 6.18
C PHE A 38 -3.62 -0.48 6.52
N SER A 39 -3.77 -0.19 7.81
CA SER A 39 -4.50 0.99 8.28
C SER A 39 -3.80 1.63 9.46
N LYS A 40 -3.43 2.91 9.31
CA LYS A 40 -2.89 3.72 10.40
C LYS A 40 -3.86 3.83 11.59
N LYS A 41 -5.16 3.81 11.31
CA LYS A 41 -6.19 3.85 12.36
C LYS A 41 -6.20 2.55 13.17
N ALA A 42 -6.00 1.41 12.51
CA ALA A 42 -5.94 0.11 13.16
C ALA A 42 -4.62 -0.12 13.92
N THR A 43 -3.49 0.30 13.36
CA THR A 43 -2.16 0.09 13.95
C THR A 43 -1.77 1.17 14.97
N GLY A 44 -2.46 2.31 14.97
CA GLY A 44 -2.13 3.46 15.81
C GLY A 44 -0.84 4.18 15.41
N ARG A 45 -0.21 3.82 14.28
CA ARG A 45 1.03 4.43 13.78
C ARG A 45 1.04 4.53 12.27
N HIS A 46 1.90 5.39 11.73
CA HIS A 46 2.17 5.37 10.29
C HIS A 46 2.99 4.13 9.91
N ALA A 47 2.97 3.78 8.62
CA ALA A 47 3.76 2.67 8.10
C ALA A 47 5.26 2.99 8.22
N GLU A 48 6.05 1.97 8.51
CA GLU A 48 7.50 2.05 8.47
C GLU A 48 7.99 1.97 7.02
N GLU A 49 9.22 2.41 6.79
CA GLU A 49 9.84 2.36 5.47
C GLU A 49 9.89 0.92 4.93
N GLY A 50 9.37 0.72 3.71
CA GLY A 50 9.30 -0.59 3.06
C GLY A 50 8.25 -1.56 3.64
N GLU A 51 7.53 -1.21 4.71
CA GLU A 51 6.50 -2.08 5.30
C GLU A 51 5.37 -2.35 4.29
N ILE A 52 4.84 -1.29 3.66
CA ILE A 52 3.76 -1.41 2.68
C ILE A 52 4.20 -2.23 1.48
N LEU A 53 5.41 -2.02 0.97
CA LEU A 53 5.94 -2.78 -0.17
C LEU A 53 5.94 -4.28 0.14
N LYS A 54 6.40 -4.69 1.33
CA LYS A 54 6.40 -6.09 1.75
C LYS A 54 4.98 -6.67 1.83
N LEU A 55 4.03 -5.90 2.40
CA LEU A 55 2.63 -6.32 2.54
C LEU A 55 1.95 -6.50 1.17
N VAL A 56 2.15 -5.54 0.26
CA VAL A 56 1.61 -5.62 -1.10
C VAL A 56 2.25 -6.77 -1.87
N TRP A 57 3.57 -6.96 -1.77
CA TRP A 57 4.25 -8.06 -2.46
C TRP A 57 3.78 -9.44 -2.00
N ALA A 58 3.55 -9.59 -0.69
CA ALA A 58 2.96 -10.81 -0.13
C ALA A 58 1.56 -11.09 -0.70
N LYS A 59 0.75 -10.05 -0.92
CA LYS A 59 -0.59 -10.21 -1.52
C LYS A 59 -0.54 -10.54 -3.01
N VAL A 60 0.30 -9.84 -3.78
CA VAL A 60 0.38 -10.01 -5.25
C VAL A 60 0.98 -11.36 -5.64
N LYS A 61 1.99 -11.88 -4.93
CA LYS A 61 2.60 -13.19 -5.25
C LYS A 61 1.76 -14.41 -4.87
N THR A 62 0.76 -14.21 -4.01
CA THR A 62 -0.10 -15.31 -3.55
C THR A 62 -1.31 -15.51 -4.47
N GLN A 63 -1.49 -14.65 -5.48
CA GLN A 63 -2.53 -14.75 -6.52
C GLN A 63 -1.95 -15.21 -7.86
#